data_AF-A0A0Q5BWX8-F1
#
_entry.id   AF-A0A0Q5BWX8-F1
#
_cell.length_a   1.000
_cell.length_b   1.000
_cell.length_c   1.000
_cell.angle_alpha   90.00
_cell.angle_beta   90.00
_cell.angle_gamma   90.00
#
_symmetry.space_group_name_H-M   'P 1'
#
loop_
_entity.id
_entity.type
_entity.pdbx_description
1 polymer ?
#
loop_
_entity_poly.entity_id
_entity_poly.type
_entity_poly.pdbx_seq_one_letter_code
_entity_poly.pdbx_strand_id
1 'polypeptide(L)'
;MDRASAPRSVVVIGAGQAGLAVAYYLRRLGLESGRDLVVLDRGPEPGGAWQFRWEALRLGSAHRVHDLPGMDRMGLSFSTADRRRPARDVVTEYYRAYERAYELPVRRPEAVRSVTSTIPGDRSSALVIETDRAVEHARLVVNATGTWGSPFVPYYPGRDRFRGVQIDTTEYVRAEDFAGKQVVVVGGGTSAIGFLLELERVARSVTWATRRPVEFRDGEQLAFESAVEAVAEQDRAARAGRALPSIVGGTGVQRTRRVVAGIERGVLRERGVFRSIEEDGVRWPDGSFTRADAIIWATGFRPELRHLAPLGLREREGGVAVANGASLTDPRVFFAGYGPTASTIGANRSGRTIARAVVARLP
;
A
#
# COMPACT_ATOMS: atom_id res chain seq x y z
N MET A 1 -0.96 -2.34 -41.57
CA MET A 1 -2.21 -2.55 -40.80
C MET A 1 -1.90 -3.65 -39.80
N ASP A 2 -1.48 -3.27 -38.60
CA ASP A 2 -0.99 -4.22 -37.61
C ASP A 2 -2.13 -5.15 -37.19
N ARG A 3 -1.93 -6.47 -37.27
CA ARG A 3 -2.90 -7.43 -36.73
C ARG A 3 -2.90 -7.25 -35.23
N ALA A 4 -3.85 -6.49 -34.70
CA ALA A 4 -4.06 -6.40 -33.27
C ALA A 4 -4.14 -7.83 -32.71
N SER A 5 -3.18 -8.21 -31.87
CA SER A 5 -3.20 -9.53 -31.25
C SER A 5 -4.52 -9.67 -30.49
N ALA A 6 -5.12 -10.86 -30.52
CA ALA A 6 -6.34 -11.11 -29.75
C ALA A 6 -6.15 -10.64 -28.30
N PRO A 7 -7.15 -9.99 -27.69
CA PRO A 7 -7.02 -9.48 -26.32
C PRO A 7 -6.75 -10.64 -25.38
N ARG A 8 -5.82 -10.43 -24.43
CA ARG A 8 -5.60 -11.40 -23.35
C ARG A 8 -6.86 -11.59 -22.53
N SER A 9 -6.97 -12.74 -21.90
CA SER A 9 -8.06 -13.02 -20.96
C SER A 9 -8.01 -12.04 -19.77
N VAL A 10 -6.83 -11.87 -19.15
CA VAL A 10 -6.68 -11.05 -17.95
C VAL A 10 -5.33 -10.33 -17.92
N VAL A 11 -5.34 -9.04 -17.57
CA VAL A 11 -4.15 -8.30 -17.13
C VAL A 11 -4.25 -8.01 -15.65
N VAL A 12 -3.22 -8.39 -14.87
CA VAL A 12 -3.09 -8.00 -13.46
C VAL A 12 -2.14 -6.81 -13.38
N ILE A 13 -2.57 -5.70 -12.78
CA ILE A 13 -1.76 -4.48 -12.64
C ILE A 13 -1.23 -4.42 -11.20
N GLY A 14 0.07 -4.58 -11.04
CA GLY A 14 0.78 -4.62 -9.76
C GLY A 14 1.13 -6.06 -9.38
N ALA A 15 2.41 -6.29 -9.06
CA ALA A 15 2.95 -7.57 -8.64
C ALA A 15 3.52 -7.50 -7.22
N GLY A 16 2.80 -6.80 -6.34
CA GLY A 16 2.89 -6.99 -4.90
C GLY A 16 2.08 -8.21 -4.45
N GLN A 17 1.96 -8.38 -3.13
CA GLN A 17 1.33 -9.54 -2.51
C GLN A 17 -0.06 -9.92 -3.08
N ALA A 18 -0.91 -8.92 -3.33
CA ALA A 18 -2.26 -9.14 -3.81
C ALA A 18 -2.29 -9.60 -5.28
N GLY A 19 -1.48 -8.98 -6.13
CA GLY A 19 -1.37 -9.34 -7.54
C GLY A 19 -0.77 -10.73 -7.73
N LEU A 20 0.29 -11.05 -6.98
CA LEU A 20 0.92 -12.38 -7.00
C LEU A 20 -0.04 -13.48 -6.51
N ALA A 21 -0.79 -13.23 -5.43
CA ALA A 21 -1.80 -14.17 -4.94
C ALA A 21 -2.91 -14.43 -5.98
N VAL A 22 -3.39 -13.39 -6.67
CA VAL A 22 -4.39 -13.55 -7.74
C VAL A 22 -3.78 -14.31 -8.93
N ALA A 23 -2.60 -13.92 -9.40
CA ALA A 23 -1.92 -14.54 -10.53
C ALA A 23 -1.67 -16.05 -10.30
N TYR A 24 -1.25 -16.43 -9.09
CA TYR A 24 -1.10 -17.83 -8.68
C TYR A 24 -2.39 -18.63 -8.83
N TYR A 25 -3.52 -18.10 -8.35
CA TYR A 25 -4.79 -18.80 -8.46
C TYR A 25 -5.35 -18.80 -9.89
N LEU A 26 -5.15 -17.73 -10.66
CA LEU A 26 -5.53 -17.69 -12.09
C LEU A 26 -4.79 -18.78 -12.88
N ARG A 27 -3.48 -18.94 -12.66
CA ARG A 27 -2.69 -20.04 -13.26
C ARG A 27 -3.25 -21.41 -12.85
N ARG A 28 -3.55 -21.62 -11.56
CA ARG A 28 -4.16 -22.86 -11.06
C ARG A 28 -5.55 -23.15 -11.62
N LEU A 29 -6.27 -22.12 -12.06
CA LEU A 29 -7.59 -22.25 -12.69
C LEU A 29 -7.49 -22.42 -14.21
N GLY A 30 -6.28 -22.56 -14.76
CA GLY A 30 -6.05 -22.94 -16.16
C GLY A 30 -5.66 -21.79 -17.09
N LEU A 31 -5.47 -20.57 -16.60
CA LEU A 31 -4.98 -19.49 -17.46
C LEU A 31 -3.50 -19.68 -17.79
N GLU A 32 -3.16 -19.71 -19.09
CA GLU A 32 -1.80 -19.86 -19.56
C GLU A 32 -0.99 -18.56 -19.38
N SER A 33 0.21 -18.69 -18.83
CA SER A 33 1.10 -17.55 -18.57
C SER A 33 1.63 -16.96 -19.88
N GLY A 34 1.62 -15.64 -20.02
CA GLY A 34 2.04 -14.92 -21.22
C GLY A 34 0.97 -14.83 -22.32
N ARG A 35 0.17 -15.90 -22.48
CA ARG A 35 -0.93 -15.97 -23.45
C ARG A 35 -2.24 -15.41 -22.90
N ASP A 36 -2.78 -15.99 -21.82
CA ASP A 36 -4.04 -15.55 -21.21
C ASP A 36 -3.83 -14.51 -20.12
N LEU A 37 -2.72 -14.63 -19.41
CA LEU A 37 -2.39 -13.85 -18.23
C LEU A 37 -1.06 -13.12 -18.40
N VAL A 38 -1.04 -11.84 -18.06
CA VAL A 38 0.20 -11.09 -17.82
C VAL A 38 0.04 -10.26 -16.55
N VAL A 39 1.13 -10.10 -15.81
CA VAL A 39 1.20 -9.23 -14.64
C VAL A 39 2.15 -8.07 -14.96
N LEU A 40 1.66 -6.84 -14.88
CA LEU A 40 2.44 -5.64 -15.18
C LEU A 40 2.78 -4.93 -13.87
N ASP A 41 4.06 -4.71 -13.59
CA ASP A 41 4.47 -4.05 -12.35
C ASP A 41 5.55 -3.00 -12.59
N ARG A 42 5.34 -1.81 -12.03
CA ARG A 42 6.29 -0.70 -12.18
C ARG A 42 7.54 -0.84 -11.32
N GLY A 43 7.54 -1.75 -10.34
CA GLY A 43 8.68 -1.95 -9.46
C GLY A 43 9.90 -2.39 -10.25
N PRO A 44 11.11 -1.94 -9.89
CA PRO A 44 12.34 -2.45 -10.51
C PRO A 44 12.57 -3.93 -10.14
N GLU A 45 12.13 -4.35 -8.95
CA GLU A 45 12.35 -5.70 -8.42
C GLU A 45 11.04 -6.33 -7.89
N PRO A 46 11.02 -7.66 -7.66
CA PRO A 46 9.96 -8.32 -6.89
C PRO A 46 9.82 -7.74 -5.48
N GLY A 47 8.64 -7.93 -4.87
CA GLY A 47 8.36 -7.48 -3.50
C GLY A 47 7.30 -6.38 -3.39
N GLY A 48 6.87 -5.80 -4.51
CA GLY A 48 5.88 -4.71 -4.53
C GLY A 48 6.34 -3.55 -3.64
N ALA A 49 5.45 -3.01 -2.80
CA ALA A 49 5.79 -1.90 -1.90
C ALA A 49 6.89 -2.23 -0.86
N TRP A 50 7.15 -3.51 -0.57
CA TRP A 50 8.14 -3.89 0.46
C TRP A 50 9.57 -3.56 0.09
N GLN A 51 9.91 -3.59 -1.20
CA GLN A 51 11.26 -3.28 -1.68
C GLN A 51 11.68 -1.83 -1.39
N PHE A 52 10.70 -0.94 -1.19
CA PHE A 52 10.91 0.48 -0.93
C PHE A 52 10.85 0.83 0.57
N ARG A 53 10.68 -0.15 1.46
CA ARG A 53 10.66 0.13 2.90
C ARG A 53 12.05 0.55 3.38
N TRP A 54 12.07 1.45 4.36
CA TRP A 54 13.28 2.00 4.95
C TRP A 54 14.20 0.91 5.53
N GLU A 55 15.50 1.19 5.54
CA GLU A 55 16.54 0.16 5.71
C GLU A 55 16.45 -0.53 7.05
N ALA A 56 16.14 0.23 8.11
CA ALA A 56 16.09 -0.27 9.47
C ALA A 56 14.86 -1.13 9.78
N LEU A 57 13.83 -1.15 8.90
CA LEU A 57 12.65 -1.97 9.12
C LEU A 57 13.02 -3.46 9.07
N ARG A 58 13.09 -4.10 10.23
CA ARG A 58 13.36 -5.55 10.32
C ARG A 58 12.09 -6.34 10.16
N LEU A 59 12.19 -7.54 9.57
CA LEU A 59 11.05 -8.44 9.38
C LEU A 59 10.29 -8.69 10.68
N GLY A 60 11.01 -8.90 11.79
CA GLY A 60 10.43 -9.16 13.11
C GLY A 60 9.65 -7.98 13.71
N SER A 61 9.92 -6.76 13.24
CA SER A 61 9.22 -5.52 13.62
C SER A 61 8.25 -5.03 12.56
N ALA A 62 8.30 -5.60 11.35
CA ALA A 62 7.36 -5.30 10.29
C ALA A 62 5.97 -5.82 10.69
N HIS A 63 4.98 -4.95 10.60
CA HIS A 63 3.61 -5.36 10.89
C HIS A 63 3.12 -6.35 9.83
N ARG A 64 3.02 -7.63 10.23
CA ARG A 64 2.20 -8.66 9.61
C ARG A 64 2.56 -8.93 8.14
N VAL A 65 3.79 -9.35 7.85
CA VAL A 65 4.12 -9.99 6.56
C VAL A 65 3.60 -11.44 6.61
N HIS A 66 2.79 -11.85 5.63
CA HIS A 66 2.22 -13.20 5.57
C HIS A 66 2.58 -13.92 4.28
N ASP A 67 2.69 -15.25 4.37
CA ASP A 67 3.05 -16.14 3.27
C ASP A 67 2.02 -16.08 2.15
N LEU A 68 2.49 -15.92 0.90
CA LEU A 68 1.64 -16.03 -0.27
C LEU A 68 1.12 -17.48 -0.43
N PRO A 69 -0.06 -17.67 -1.06
CA PRO A 69 -0.59 -18.99 -1.32
C PRO A 69 0.42 -19.88 -2.05
N GLY A 70 0.74 -21.06 -1.51
CA GLY A 70 1.68 -22.00 -2.10
C GLY A 70 3.13 -21.85 -1.63
N MET A 71 3.51 -20.76 -0.95
CA MET A 71 4.89 -20.60 -0.44
C MET A 71 5.33 -21.74 0.49
N ASP A 72 4.41 -22.31 1.25
CA ASP A 72 4.62 -23.50 2.09
C ASP A 72 5.18 -24.68 1.29
N ARG A 73 4.71 -24.87 0.05
CA ARG A 73 5.17 -25.94 -0.86
C ARG A 73 6.57 -25.71 -1.38
N MET A 74 7.06 -24.48 -1.30
CA MET A 74 8.43 -24.11 -1.64
C MET A 74 9.38 -24.24 -0.44
N GLY A 75 8.87 -24.64 0.74
CA GLY A 75 9.64 -24.61 1.99
C GLY A 75 9.95 -23.20 2.48
N LEU A 76 9.22 -22.18 2.00
CA LEU A 76 9.39 -20.79 2.39
C LEU A 76 8.27 -20.36 3.32
N SER A 77 8.63 -19.71 4.43
CA SER A 77 7.67 -19.02 5.30
C SER A 77 8.31 -17.80 5.96
N PHE A 78 7.59 -16.69 6.01
CA PHE A 78 7.96 -15.52 6.80
C PHE A 78 7.92 -15.80 8.30
N SER A 79 7.21 -16.85 8.74
CA SER A 79 7.19 -17.26 10.15
C SER A 79 8.52 -17.88 10.60
N THR A 80 9.23 -18.55 9.69
CA THR A 80 10.52 -19.21 9.94
C THR A 80 11.73 -18.43 9.43
N ALA A 81 11.51 -17.35 8.67
CA ALA A 81 12.57 -16.48 8.18
C ALA A 81 13.33 -15.76 9.33
N ASP A 82 14.60 -15.43 9.11
CA ASP A 82 15.38 -14.66 10.09
C ASP A 82 14.77 -13.27 10.30
N ARG A 83 14.14 -13.11 11.46
CA ARG A 83 13.41 -11.91 11.88
C ARG A 83 14.30 -10.67 12.02
N ARG A 84 15.63 -10.83 12.10
CA ARG A 84 16.61 -9.73 12.24
C ARG A 84 16.98 -9.11 10.91
N ARG A 85 16.70 -9.77 9.79
CA ARG A 85 17.01 -9.26 8.45
C ARG A 85 16.09 -8.08 8.08
N PRO A 86 16.53 -7.17 7.21
CA PRO A 86 15.67 -6.13 6.65
C PRO A 86 14.45 -6.75 5.97
N ALA A 87 13.26 -6.23 6.26
CA ALA A 87 12.01 -6.75 5.70
C ALA A 87 12.00 -6.64 4.16
N ARG A 88 12.53 -5.54 3.62
CA ARG A 88 12.64 -5.31 2.18
C ARG A 88 13.43 -6.42 1.47
N ASP A 89 14.51 -6.89 2.09
CA ASP A 89 15.40 -7.89 1.51
C ASP A 89 14.74 -9.27 1.51
N VAL A 90 14.18 -9.69 2.66
CA VAL A 90 13.52 -10.99 2.79
C VAL A 90 12.29 -11.09 1.88
N VAL A 91 11.46 -10.04 1.83
CA VAL A 91 10.26 -10.07 0.98
C VAL A 91 10.63 -10.09 -0.50
N THR A 92 11.62 -9.29 -0.92
CA THR A 92 12.13 -9.28 -2.29
C THR A 92 12.67 -10.66 -2.69
N GLU A 93 13.48 -11.27 -1.81
CA GLU A 93 14.04 -12.61 -2.00
C GLU A 93 12.93 -13.66 -2.19
N TYR A 94 11.96 -13.68 -1.27
CA TYR A 94 10.90 -14.69 -1.25
C TYR A 94 9.94 -14.51 -2.43
N TYR A 95 9.58 -13.28 -2.79
CA TYR A 95 8.70 -13.02 -3.92
C TYR A 95 9.39 -13.32 -5.25
N ARG A 96 10.71 -13.04 -5.36
CA ARG A 96 11.50 -13.45 -6.52
C ARG A 96 11.53 -14.97 -6.68
N ALA A 97 11.72 -15.71 -5.58
CA ALA A 97 11.64 -17.17 -5.60
C ALA A 97 10.24 -17.65 -6.00
N TYR A 98 9.19 -17.04 -5.44
CA TYR A 98 7.79 -17.37 -5.71
C TYR A 98 7.41 -17.18 -7.17
N GLU A 99 7.76 -16.04 -7.76
CA GLU A 99 7.49 -15.74 -9.17
C GLU A 99 8.14 -16.76 -10.11
N ARG A 100 9.38 -17.16 -9.82
CA ARG A 100 10.07 -18.20 -10.61
C ARG A 100 9.46 -19.58 -10.43
N ALA A 101 9.22 -20.02 -9.20
CA ALA A 101 8.68 -21.35 -8.93
C ALA A 101 7.29 -21.56 -9.53
N TYR A 102 6.50 -20.49 -9.60
CA TYR A 102 5.17 -20.50 -10.21
C TYR A 102 5.13 -19.88 -11.60
N GLU A 103 6.28 -19.66 -12.24
CA GLU A 103 6.42 -19.16 -13.62
C GLU A 103 5.43 -18.01 -13.92
N LEU A 104 5.27 -17.10 -12.96
CA LEU A 104 4.28 -16.03 -13.07
C LEU A 104 4.74 -15.05 -14.16
N PRO A 105 3.86 -14.65 -15.09
CA PRO A 105 4.22 -13.84 -16.26
C PRO A 105 4.35 -12.37 -15.88
N VAL A 106 5.28 -12.05 -14.98
CA VAL A 106 5.48 -10.69 -14.50
C VAL A 106 6.46 -9.93 -15.38
N ARG A 107 6.01 -8.79 -15.92
CA ARG A 107 6.83 -7.85 -16.68
C ARG A 107 7.22 -6.67 -15.77
N ARG A 108 8.52 -6.42 -15.67
CA ARG A 108 9.12 -5.33 -14.87
C ARG A 108 10.34 -4.69 -15.53
N PRO A 109 10.65 -3.41 -15.20
CA PRO A 109 9.71 -2.43 -14.67
C PRO A 109 8.78 -1.96 -15.79
N GLU A 110 7.46 -2.00 -15.58
CA GLU A 110 6.48 -1.54 -16.57
C GLU A 110 5.29 -0.85 -15.88
N ALA A 111 5.18 0.45 -16.12
CA ALA A 111 4.19 1.30 -15.48
C ALA A 111 2.95 1.44 -16.37
N VAL A 112 1.80 0.96 -15.88
CA VAL A 112 0.50 1.26 -16.49
C VAL A 112 0.16 2.74 -16.27
N ARG A 113 -0.04 3.47 -17.36
CA ARG A 113 -0.38 4.90 -17.37
C ARG A 113 -1.87 5.13 -17.44
N SER A 114 -2.56 4.35 -18.27
CA SER A 114 -4.00 4.50 -18.49
C SER A 114 -4.66 3.16 -18.79
N VAL A 115 -5.94 3.03 -18.43
CA VAL A 115 -6.83 1.95 -18.86
C VAL A 115 -8.08 2.59 -19.44
N THR A 116 -8.41 2.24 -20.67
CA THR A 116 -9.58 2.74 -21.41
C THR A 116 -10.37 1.59 -22.01
N SER A 117 -11.56 1.87 -22.55
CA SER A 117 -12.31 0.89 -23.34
C SER A 117 -11.92 1.03 -24.81
N THR A 118 -11.79 -0.08 -25.54
CA THR A 118 -11.52 -0.05 -27.00
C THR A 118 -12.63 0.71 -27.73
N ILE A 119 -13.88 0.54 -27.30
CA ILE A 119 -15.02 1.35 -27.74
C ILE A 119 -15.49 2.16 -26.53
N PRO A 120 -15.36 3.50 -26.54
CA PRO A 120 -15.78 4.35 -25.43
C PRO A 120 -17.25 4.10 -25.03
N GLY A 121 -17.50 3.92 -23.73
CA GLY A 121 -18.84 3.65 -23.20
C GLY A 121 -19.33 2.20 -23.33
N ASP A 122 -18.67 1.36 -24.14
CA ASP A 122 -19.04 -0.04 -24.30
C ASP A 122 -18.27 -0.93 -23.32
N ARG A 123 -19.01 -1.45 -22.32
CA ARG A 123 -18.50 -2.35 -21.28
C ARG A 123 -18.41 -3.82 -21.71
N SER A 124 -18.79 -4.15 -22.94
CA SER A 124 -18.55 -5.45 -23.57
C SER A 124 -17.25 -5.48 -24.40
N SER A 125 -16.76 -4.30 -24.81
CA SER A 125 -15.49 -4.16 -25.52
C SER A 125 -14.29 -4.52 -24.64
N ALA A 126 -13.18 -4.93 -25.27
CA ALA A 126 -11.92 -5.14 -24.56
C ALA A 126 -11.38 -3.83 -23.97
N LEU A 127 -10.64 -3.94 -22.89
CA LEU A 127 -9.88 -2.85 -22.29
C LEU A 127 -8.56 -2.65 -23.06
N VAL A 128 -8.14 -1.39 -23.19
CA VAL A 128 -6.82 -0.98 -23.67
C VAL A 128 -6.02 -0.52 -22.44
N ILE A 129 -4.84 -1.09 -22.25
CA ILE A 129 -3.94 -0.82 -21.13
C ILE A 129 -2.67 -0.21 -21.70
N GLU A 130 -2.53 1.11 -21.56
CA GLU A 130 -1.34 1.82 -22.02
C GLU A 130 -0.27 1.78 -20.93
N THR A 131 0.92 1.30 -21.29
CA THR A 131 2.08 1.30 -20.40
C THR A 131 3.12 2.30 -20.89
N ASP A 132 4.23 2.41 -20.15
CA ASP A 132 5.42 3.13 -20.59
C ASP A 132 6.24 2.39 -21.67
N ARG A 133 5.89 1.14 -21.97
CA ARG A 133 6.61 0.29 -22.96
C ARG A 133 5.76 -0.14 -24.13
N ALA A 134 4.47 -0.39 -23.92
CA ALA A 134 3.61 -1.04 -24.89
C ALA A 134 2.14 -0.69 -24.64
N VAL A 135 1.28 -1.13 -25.56
CA VAL A 135 -0.17 -1.15 -25.38
C VAL A 135 -0.60 -2.60 -25.29
N GLU A 136 -1.35 -2.93 -24.25
CA GLU A 136 -1.93 -4.25 -24.05
C GLU A 136 -3.44 -4.21 -24.20
N HIS A 137 -4.03 -5.28 -24.74
CA HIS A 137 -5.48 -5.45 -24.78
C HIS A 137 -5.89 -6.61 -23.88
N ALA A 138 -6.94 -6.42 -23.09
CA ALA A 138 -7.45 -7.45 -22.19
C ALA A 138 -8.97 -7.45 -22.08
N ARG A 139 -9.57 -8.62 -21.86
CA ARG A 139 -10.99 -8.73 -21.55
C ARG A 139 -11.28 -8.22 -20.15
N LEU A 140 -10.46 -8.60 -19.18
CA LEU A 140 -10.60 -8.25 -17.77
C LEU A 140 -9.29 -7.66 -17.22
N VAL A 141 -9.41 -6.77 -16.24
CA VAL A 141 -8.28 -6.22 -15.48
C VAL A 141 -8.46 -6.48 -14.00
N VAL A 142 -7.40 -6.95 -13.34
CA VAL A 142 -7.31 -6.97 -11.88
C VAL A 142 -6.36 -5.87 -11.44
N ASN A 143 -6.89 -4.81 -10.84
CA ASN A 143 -6.09 -3.75 -10.25
C ASN A 143 -5.58 -4.16 -8.86
N ALA A 144 -4.28 -4.41 -8.76
CA ALA A 144 -3.57 -4.86 -7.57
C ALA A 144 -2.42 -3.90 -7.16
N THR A 145 -2.60 -2.61 -7.45
CA THR A 145 -1.59 -1.55 -7.28
C THR A 145 -1.37 -1.11 -5.83
N GLY A 146 -2.29 -1.42 -4.92
CA GLY A 146 -2.19 -1.03 -3.52
C GLY A 146 -2.26 0.50 -3.33
N THR A 147 -1.39 1.01 -2.45
CA THR A 147 -1.44 2.42 -2.01
C THR A 147 -0.10 3.14 -2.03
N TRP A 148 1.03 2.42 -2.12
CA TRP A 148 2.37 2.94 -1.81
C TRP A 148 2.80 4.13 -2.68
N GLY A 149 2.55 4.10 -3.98
CA GLY A 149 2.82 5.21 -4.91
C GLY A 149 1.78 6.32 -4.91
N SER A 150 0.89 6.36 -3.92
CA SER A 150 -0.01 7.50 -3.69
C SER A 150 0.06 7.96 -2.23
N PRO A 151 1.22 8.46 -1.76
CA PRO A 151 1.34 9.05 -0.43
C PRO A 151 0.37 10.22 -0.27
N PHE A 152 -0.19 10.35 0.93
CA PHE A 152 -1.11 11.44 1.25
C PHE A 152 -0.41 12.46 2.14
N VAL A 153 -0.09 13.62 1.56
CA VAL A 153 0.36 14.80 2.30
C VAL A 153 -0.80 15.81 2.37
N PRO A 154 -1.32 16.16 3.55
CA PRO A 154 -2.39 17.13 3.67
C PRO A 154 -1.88 18.54 3.33
N TYR A 155 -2.78 19.39 2.83
CA TYR A 155 -2.50 20.82 2.78
C TYR A 155 -2.34 21.36 4.21
N TYR A 156 -1.36 22.25 4.40
CA TYR A 156 -1.14 22.94 5.66
C TYR A 156 -0.72 24.40 5.40
N PRO A 157 -1.22 25.38 6.17
CA PRO A 157 -0.83 26.78 5.99
C PRO A 157 0.68 26.99 6.10
N GLY A 158 1.27 27.69 5.12
CA GLY A 158 2.69 28.05 5.08
C GLY A 158 3.65 26.92 4.71
N ARG A 159 3.12 25.75 4.31
CA ARG A 159 3.93 24.58 3.88
C ARG A 159 4.91 24.92 2.76
N ASP A 160 4.51 25.78 1.83
CA ASP A 160 5.28 26.26 0.69
C ASP A 160 6.45 27.18 1.06
N ARG A 161 6.44 27.75 2.27
CA ARG A 161 7.47 28.68 2.77
C ARG A 161 8.57 28.01 3.57
N PHE A 162 8.38 26.75 3.96
CA PHE A 162 9.35 26.01 4.76
C PHE A 162 10.65 25.81 3.97
N ARG A 163 11.76 26.28 4.53
CA ARG A 163 13.10 26.23 3.91
C ARG A 163 13.78 24.88 4.13
N GLY A 164 13.34 24.12 5.13
CA GLY A 164 13.84 22.78 5.41
C GLY A 164 13.30 21.71 4.46
N VAL A 165 13.73 20.47 4.70
CA VAL A 165 13.35 19.32 3.86
C VAL A 165 11.96 18.81 4.26
N GLN A 166 11.09 18.57 3.28
CA GLN A 166 9.83 17.87 3.49
C GLN A 166 9.83 16.58 2.70
N ILE A 167 9.61 15.46 3.38
CA ILE A 167 9.49 14.14 2.75
C ILE A 167 8.26 13.42 3.24
N ASP A 168 7.71 12.52 2.44
CA ASP A 168 6.73 11.55 2.89
C ASP A 168 7.35 10.18 3.20
N THR A 169 6.50 9.22 3.56
CA THR A 169 6.94 7.86 3.95
C THR A 169 7.69 7.12 2.83
N THR A 170 7.43 7.43 1.56
CA THR A 170 8.07 6.78 0.40
C THR A 170 9.49 7.26 0.16
N GLU A 171 9.81 8.45 0.65
CA GLU A 171 11.11 9.11 0.49
C GLU A 171 12.03 8.87 1.70
N TYR A 172 11.48 8.40 2.83
CA TYR A 172 12.28 8.04 4.00
C TYR A 172 13.04 6.72 3.77
N VAL A 173 14.36 6.81 3.67
CA VAL A 173 15.24 5.63 3.48
C VAL A 173 15.93 5.22 4.78
N ARG A 174 16.59 6.15 5.48
CA ARG A 174 17.39 5.87 6.69
C ARG A 174 17.46 7.08 7.61
N ALA A 175 17.58 6.86 8.93
CA ALA A 175 17.64 7.94 9.91
C ALA A 175 18.90 8.81 9.80
N GLU A 176 20.01 8.26 9.29
CA GLU A 176 21.30 8.95 9.16
C GLU A 176 21.24 10.20 8.29
N ASP A 177 20.30 10.26 7.33
CA ASP A 177 20.08 11.46 6.50
C ASP A 177 19.54 12.66 7.33
N PHE A 178 19.10 12.40 8.56
CA PHE A 178 18.60 13.37 9.53
C PHE A 178 19.56 13.61 10.71
N ALA A 179 20.80 13.13 10.63
CA ALA A 179 21.79 13.31 11.69
C ALA A 179 21.96 14.79 12.07
N GLY A 180 21.85 15.09 13.36
CA GLY A 180 22.01 16.45 13.90
C GLY A 180 20.89 17.44 13.55
N LYS A 181 19.85 17.03 12.81
CA LYS A 181 18.69 17.85 12.43
C LYS A 181 17.61 17.90 13.51
N GLN A 182 16.81 18.94 13.51
CA GLN A 182 15.56 19.02 14.25
C GLN A 182 14.41 18.53 13.37
N VAL A 183 13.78 17.41 13.72
CA VAL A 183 12.82 16.72 12.86
C VAL A 183 11.43 16.75 13.47
N VAL A 184 10.43 17.15 12.67
CA VAL A 184 9.01 17.01 13.01
C VAL A 184 8.45 15.81 12.25
N VAL A 185 7.95 14.80 12.97
CA VAL A 185 7.27 13.64 12.37
C VAL A 185 5.76 13.83 12.51
N VAL A 186 5.04 13.81 11.40
CA VAL A 186 3.58 14.03 11.35
C VAL A 186 2.85 12.73 11.08
N GLY A 187 1.91 12.36 11.94
CA GLY A 187 1.04 11.19 11.80
C GLY A 187 1.12 10.22 12.99
N GLY A 188 0.01 9.55 13.29
CA GLY A 188 -0.08 8.62 14.44
C GLY A 188 0.09 7.13 14.07
N GLY A 189 0.48 6.85 12.82
CA GLY A 189 0.58 5.49 12.29
C GLY A 189 1.84 4.74 12.74
N THR A 190 1.87 3.44 12.45
CA THR A 190 3.03 2.57 12.76
C THR A 190 4.32 3.02 12.05
N SER A 191 4.23 3.60 10.85
CA SER A 191 5.39 4.22 10.17
C SER A 191 5.96 5.38 10.98
N ALA A 192 5.11 6.30 11.46
CA ALA A 192 5.55 7.46 12.24
C ALA A 192 6.27 7.01 13.53
N ILE A 193 5.69 6.05 14.24
CA ILE A 193 6.30 5.46 15.45
C ILE A 193 7.63 4.78 15.12
N GLY A 194 7.70 4.06 14.01
CA GLY A 194 8.95 3.49 13.50
C GLY A 194 10.04 4.54 13.32
N PHE A 195 9.72 5.66 12.65
CA PHE A 195 10.63 6.77 12.41
C PHE A 195 11.07 7.45 13.71
N LEU A 196 10.13 7.75 14.62
CA LEU A 196 10.45 8.37 15.92
C LEU A 196 11.49 7.56 16.70
N LEU A 197 11.30 6.24 16.77
CA LEU A 197 12.18 5.33 17.52
C LEU A 197 13.56 5.13 16.88
N GLU A 198 13.70 5.46 15.59
CA GLU A 198 14.99 5.40 14.90
C GLU A 198 15.72 6.75 14.99
N LEU A 199 14.98 7.82 14.70
CA LEU A 199 15.49 9.20 14.72
C LEU A 199 15.92 9.65 16.12
N GLU A 200 15.35 9.09 17.21
CA GLU A 200 15.70 9.48 18.58
C GLU A 200 17.20 9.37 18.90
N ARG A 201 17.93 8.51 18.17
CA ARG A 201 19.36 8.26 18.39
C ARG A 201 20.27 9.05 17.44
N VAL A 202 19.69 9.73 16.46
CA VAL A 202 20.42 10.27 15.30
C VAL A 202 20.15 11.76 15.09
N ALA A 203 18.88 12.16 15.15
CA ALA A 203 18.48 13.56 15.06
C ALA A 203 18.87 14.33 16.32
N ARG A 204 19.09 15.64 16.20
CA ARG A 204 19.31 16.54 17.35
C ARG A 204 18.09 16.60 18.25
N SER A 205 16.90 16.62 17.66
CA SER A 205 15.64 16.58 18.38
C SER A 205 14.53 16.04 17.47
N VAL A 206 13.61 15.29 18.04
CA VAL A 206 12.44 14.76 17.31
C VAL A 206 11.17 15.24 17.98
N THR A 207 10.24 15.79 17.20
CA THR A 207 8.91 16.21 17.67
C THR A 207 7.83 15.42 16.97
N TRP A 208 6.90 14.87 17.73
CA TRP A 208 5.78 14.09 17.20
C TRP A 208 4.48 14.90 17.14
N ALA A 209 3.96 15.09 15.92
CA ALA A 209 2.71 15.78 15.67
C ALA A 209 1.60 14.81 15.22
N THR A 210 0.48 14.81 15.92
CA THR A 210 -0.67 13.95 15.65
C THR A 210 -1.96 14.77 15.61
N ARG A 211 -2.87 14.44 14.68
CA ARG A 211 -4.16 15.14 14.59
C ARG A 211 -5.12 14.75 15.72
N ARG A 212 -5.02 13.51 16.18
CA ARG A 212 -5.81 12.92 17.25
C ARG A 212 -4.87 12.13 18.14
N PRO A 213 -5.17 12.00 19.44
CA PRO A 213 -4.38 11.18 20.33
C PRO A 213 -4.22 9.76 19.80
N VAL A 214 -3.03 9.19 19.95
CA VAL A 214 -2.77 7.80 19.55
C VAL A 214 -3.29 6.85 20.61
N GLU A 215 -4.27 6.02 20.22
CA GLU A 215 -4.76 4.94 21.06
C GLU A 215 -3.79 3.75 21.02
N PHE A 216 -3.16 3.48 22.17
CA PHE A 216 -2.32 2.31 22.37
C PHE A 216 -3.16 1.17 22.95
N ARG A 217 -3.18 0.00 22.31
CA ARG A 217 -3.99 -1.16 22.73
C ARG A 217 -3.12 -2.32 23.23
N ASP A 218 -3.56 -2.93 24.32
CA ASP A 218 -3.00 -4.16 24.91
C ASP A 218 -3.79 -5.40 24.46
N GLY A 219 -3.12 -6.55 24.37
CA GLY A 219 -3.75 -7.85 24.11
C GLY A 219 -3.99 -8.20 22.63
N GLU A 220 -3.78 -9.47 22.28
CA GLU A 220 -3.95 -9.96 20.90
C GLU A 220 -5.42 -10.07 20.48
N GLN A 221 -6.32 -10.37 21.43
CA GLN A 221 -7.74 -10.60 21.17
C GLN A 221 -8.50 -9.31 20.83
N LEU A 222 -8.34 -8.26 21.63
CA LEU A 222 -8.85 -6.91 21.33
C LEU A 222 -8.32 -6.40 19.98
N ALA A 223 -7.06 -6.71 19.66
CA ALA A 223 -6.46 -6.35 18.38
C ALA A 223 -7.03 -7.14 17.19
N PHE A 224 -7.57 -8.34 17.42
CA PHE A 224 -8.26 -9.14 16.40
C PHE A 224 -9.67 -8.60 16.13
N GLU A 225 -10.48 -8.39 17.17
CA GLU A 225 -11.83 -7.84 17.05
C GLU A 225 -11.82 -6.48 16.36
N SER A 226 -10.92 -5.59 16.79
CA SER A 226 -10.73 -4.27 16.17
C SER A 226 -10.31 -4.37 14.70
N ALA A 227 -9.53 -5.38 14.34
CA ALA A 227 -9.14 -5.62 12.95
C ALA A 227 -10.33 -6.12 12.11
N VAL A 228 -11.19 -6.97 12.67
CA VAL A 228 -12.42 -7.44 12.01
C VAL A 228 -13.36 -6.27 11.76
N GLU A 229 -13.58 -5.42 12.77
CA GLU A 229 -14.45 -4.24 12.64
C GLU A 229 -13.90 -3.24 11.63
N ALA A 230 -12.59 -2.95 11.68
CA ALA A 230 -11.95 -2.07 10.70
C ALA A 230 -12.08 -2.62 9.27
N VAL A 231 -11.94 -3.94 9.07
CA VAL A 231 -12.17 -4.59 7.77
C VAL A 231 -13.64 -4.50 7.35
N ALA A 232 -14.59 -4.69 8.26
CA ALA A 232 -16.02 -4.55 7.97
C ALA A 232 -16.40 -3.11 7.59
N GLU A 233 -15.81 -2.10 8.24
CA GLU A 233 -15.98 -0.69 7.86
C GLU A 233 -15.40 -0.40 6.47
N GLN A 234 -14.21 -0.93 6.16
CA GLN A 234 -13.63 -0.82 4.81
C GLN A 234 -14.55 -1.44 3.75
N ASP A 235 -15.14 -2.62 4.02
CA ASP A 235 -16.07 -3.28 3.11
C ASP A 235 -17.35 -2.46 2.93
N ARG A 236 -17.94 -1.95 4.02
CA ARG A 236 -19.13 -1.07 3.96
C ARG A 236 -18.86 0.21 3.17
N ALA A 237 -17.69 0.83 3.36
CA ALA A 237 -17.29 2.01 2.60
C ALA A 237 -17.08 1.69 1.11
N ALA A 238 -16.38 0.59 0.80
CA ALA A 238 -16.12 0.15 -0.56
C ALA A 238 -17.41 -0.17 -1.32
N ARG A 239 -18.36 -0.89 -0.71
CA ARG A 239 -19.65 -1.20 -1.33
C ARG A 239 -20.48 0.05 -1.61
N ALA A 240 -20.39 1.05 -0.74
CA ALA A 240 -21.10 2.31 -0.86
C ALA A 240 -20.37 3.35 -1.71
N GLY A 241 -19.26 3.01 -2.39
CA GLY A 241 -18.52 3.97 -3.21
C GLY A 241 -17.81 5.08 -2.43
N ARG A 242 -17.76 5.00 -1.10
CA ARG A 242 -17.16 6.02 -0.24
C ARG A 242 -15.64 5.91 -0.26
N ALA A 243 -14.97 7.02 0.04
CA ALA A 243 -13.56 6.99 0.36
C ALA A 243 -13.28 6.00 1.51
N LEU A 244 -12.22 5.20 1.36
CA LEU A 244 -11.85 4.21 2.35
C LEU A 244 -11.36 4.88 3.66
N PRO A 245 -11.84 4.44 4.84
CA PRO A 245 -11.43 5.00 6.11
C PRO A 245 -9.97 4.67 6.46
N SER A 246 -9.45 5.25 7.54
CA SER A 246 -8.13 4.88 8.06
C SER A 246 -8.18 3.55 8.80
N ILE A 247 -7.32 2.59 8.41
CA ILE A 247 -7.20 1.30 9.12
C ILE A 247 -6.66 1.50 10.54
N VAL A 248 -5.56 2.26 10.69
CA VAL A 248 -4.96 2.49 12.02
C VAL A 248 -5.90 3.27 12.93
N GLY A 249 -6.73 4.16 12.37
CA GLY A 249 -7.76 4.86 13.13
C GLY A 249 -8.82 3.94 13.74
N GLY A 250 -9.05 2.75 13.18
CA GLY A 250 -9.96 1.74 13.73
C GLY A 250 -9.27 0.68 14.61
N THR A 251 -8.02 0.33 14.30
CA THR A 251 -7.31 -0.75 15.01
C THR A 251 -6.48 -0.29 16.22
N GLY A 252 -6.18 1.02 16.32
CA GLY A 252 -5.18 1.54 17.26
C GLY A 252 -3.76 1.05 16.96
N VAL A 253 -2.82 1.41 17.83
CA VAL A 253 -1.42 0.96 17.79
C VAL A 253 -1.18 -0.11 18.85
N GLN A 254 -0.63 -1.26 18.45
CA GLN A 254 -0.30 -2.32 19.40
C GLN A 254 0.86 -1.94 20.32
N ARG A 255 0.69 -2.20 21.63
CA ARG A 255 1.71 -2.01 22.67
C ARG A 255 2.77 -3.12 22.64
N THR A 256 3.56 -3.15 21.58
CA THR A 256 4.73 -4.04 21.50
C THR A 256 5.80 -3.61 22.51
N ARG A 257 6.70 -4.51 22.92
CA ARG A 257 7.83 -4.17 23.82
C ARG A 257 8.63 -2.95 23.34
N ARG A 258 8.83 -2.83 22.02
CA ARG A 258 9.53 -1.69 21.41
C ARG A 258 8.77 -0.37 21.59
N VAL A 259 7.45 -0.39 21.42
CA VAL A 259 6.59 0.79 21.60
C VAL A 259 6.54 1.19 23.07
N VAL A 260 6.33 0.23 23.98
CA VAL A 260 6.32 0.48 25.44
C VAL A 260 7.62 1.12 25.89
N ALA A 261 8.77 0.58 25.48
CA ALA A 261 10.07 1.16 25.82
C ALA A 261 10.23 2.60 25.28
N GLY A 262 9.65 2.91 24.12
CA GLY A 262 9.65 4.28 23.57
C GLY A 262 8.75 5.24 24.35
N ILE A 263 7.62 4.76 24.88
CA ILE A 263 6.75 5.54 25.77
C ILE A 263 7.51 5.84 27.06
N GLU A 264 8.14 4.83 27.68
CA GLU A 264 8.89 4.96 28.93
C GLU A 264 10.08 5.93 28.81
N ARG A 265 10.76 5.95 27.66
CA ARG A 265 11.82 6.94 27.36
C ARG A 265 11.30 8.35 27.07
N GLY A 266 9.99 8.52 26.86
CA GLY A 266 9.37 9.80 26.53
C GLY A 266 9.49 10.24 25.06
N VAL A 267 10.07 9.43 24.16
CA VAL A 267 10.15 9.77 22.73
C VAL A 267 8.77 9.72 22.06
N LEU A 268 7.88 8.84 22.52
CA LEU A 268 6.51 8.73 22.00
C LEU A 268 5.54 9.66 22.74
N ARG A 269 5.90 10.95 22.83
CA ARG A 269 5.07 12.01 23.40
C ARG A 269 4.56 12.94 22.31
N GLU A 270 3.28 12.82 21.98
CA GLU A 270 2.63 13.65 20.96
C GLU A 270 2.34 15.08 21.46
N ARG A 271 2.39 16.06 20.55
CA ARG A 271 2.11 17.48 20.85
C ARG A 271 0.81 18.00 20.23
N GLY A 272 -0.04 17.12 19.70
CA GLY A 272 -1.12 17.52 18.81
C GLY A 272 -0.58 17.99 17.45
N VAL A 273 -1.42 18.67 16.66
CA VAL A 273 -1.00 19.19 15.35
C VAL A 273 -0.73 20.69 15.46
N PHE A 274 0.38 21.15 14.85
CA PHE A 274 0.74 22.57 14.78
C PHE A 274 -0.33 23.38 14.01
N ARG A 275 -0.41 24.70 14.17
CA ARG A 275 -1.37 25.57 13.47
C ARG A 275 -0.89 25.96 12.06
N SER A 276 0.40 26.21 11.90
CA SER A 276 1.01 26.60 10.63
C SER A 276 2.47 26.17 10.56
N ILE A 277 2.96 26.07 9.32
CA ILE A 277 4.37 25.92 9.02
C ILE A 277 4.91 27.32 8.69
N GLU A 278 6.08 27.64 9.22
CA GLU A 278 6.81 28.88 8.95
C GLU A 278 8.14 28.54 8.29
N GLU A 279 8.97 29.55 7.99
CA GLU A 279 10.18 29.33 7.19
C GLU A 279 11.16 28.33 7.81
N ASP A 280 11.33 28.36 9.13
CA ASP A 280 12.33 27.56 9.85
C ASP A 280 11.72 26.59 10.88
N GLY A 281 10.41 26.32 10.80
CA GLY A 281 9.77 25.44 11.78
C GLY A 281 8.25 25.46 11.77
N VAL A 282 7.65 25.05 12.90
CA VAL A 282 6.20 24.95 13.07
C VAL A 282 5.71 25.78 14.25
N ARG A 283 4.55 26.40 14.08
CA ARG A 283 3.87 27.21 15.10
C ARG A 283 2.73 26.41 15.71
N TRP A 284 2.71 26.26 17.04
CA TRP A 284 1.68 25.51 17.75
C TRP A 284 0.44 26.38 18.03
N PRO A 285 -0.73 25.76 18.34
CA PRO A 285 -1.94 26.49 18.69
C PRO A 285 -1.77 27.43 19.91
N ASP A 286 -0.88 27.08 20.84
CA ASP A 286 -0.55 27.90 22.03
C ASP A 286 0.41 29.08 21.72
N GLY A 287 0.79 29.27 20.46
CA GLY A 287 1.72 30.32 20.01
C GLY A 287 3.20 29.95 20.11
N SER A 288 3.55 28.85 20.78
CA SER A 288 4.93 28.38 20.87
C SER A 288 5.47 27.99 19.49
N PHE A 289 6.78 28.13 19.30
CA PHE A 289 7.47 27.78 18.07
C PHE A 289 8.37 26.57 18.28
N THR A 290 8.47 25.70 17.28
CA THR A 290 9.46 24.62 17.26
C THR A 290 10.22 24.68 15.95
N ARG A 291 11.51 24.96 16.06
CA ARG A 291 12.44 24.95 14.92
C ARG A 291 12.50 23.53 14.34
N ALA A 292 12.50 23.44 13.02
CA ALA A 292 12.61 22.19 12.29
C ALA A 292 13.47 22.38 11.04
N ASP A 293 14.42 21.46 10.84
CA ASP A 293 15.19 21.36 9.59
C ASP A 293 14.53 20.36 8.62
N ALA A 294 13.66 19.48 9.14
CA ALA A 294 12.91 18.53 8.34
C ALA A 294 11.51 18.25 8.89
N ILE A 295 10.56 18.00 7.98
CA ILE A 295 9.20 17.52 8.29
C ILE A 295 8.97 16.20 7.54
N ILE A 296 8.67 15.14 8.29
CA ILE A 296 8.36 13.81 7.73
C ILE A 296 6.85 13.58 7.80
N TRP A 297 6.21 13.50 6.64
CA TRP A 297 4.78 13.26 6.48
C TRP A 297 4.47 11.76 6.49
N ALA A 298 4.33 11.20 7.68
CA ALA A 298 3.86 9.83 7.92
C ALA A 298 2.33 9.75 8.00
N THR A 299 1.66 10.47 7.10
CA THR A 299 0.21 10.74 7.10
C THR A 299 -0.63 9.72 6.31
N GLY A 300 -0.01 8.63 5.86
CA GLY A 300 -0.68 7.52 5.19
C GLY A 300 -0.74 7.68 3.68
N PHE A 301 -1.62 6.91 3.05
CA PHE A 301 -1.67 6.72 1.61
C PHE A 301 -3.11 6.69 1.10
N ARG A 302 -3.28 6.92 -0.20
CA ARG A 302 -4.53 6.72 -0.94
C ARG A 302 -4.41 5.51 -1.86
N PRO A 303 -5.54 4.88 -2.24
CA PRO A 303 -5.56 3.89 -3.30
C PRO A 303 -5.00 4.43 -4.62
N GLU A 304 -4.17 3.63 -5.27
CA GLU A 304 -3.58 3.97 -6.57
C GLU A 304 -4.54 3.63 -7.71
N LEU A 305 -5.35 4.61 -8.10
CA LEU A 305 -6.44 4.43 -9.06
C LEU A 305 -6.39 5.39 -10.25
N ARG A 306 -5.36 6.25 -10.34
CA ARG A 306 -5.30 7.32 -11.36
C ARG A 306 -5.31 6.77 -12.79
N HIS A 307 -4.61 5.67 -13.04
CA HIS A 307 -4.61 5.01 -14.35
C HIS A 307 -5.98 4.45 -14.75
N LEU A 308 -6.89 4.25 -13.80
CA LEU A 308 -8.27 3.82 -14.08
C LEU A 308 -9.25 4.98 -14.24
N ALA A 309 -8.80 6.24 -14.04
CA ALA A 309 -9.67 7.40 -14.13
C ALA A 309 -10.48 7.48 -15.45
N PRO A 310 -9.92 7.13 -16.63
CA PRO A 310 -10.67 7.17 -17.88
C PRO A 310 -11.87 6.22 -17.94
N LEU A 311 -11.93 5.19 -17.08
CA LEU A 311 -13.07 4.27 -16.99
C LEU A 311 -14.25 4.86 -16.20
N GLY A 312 -14.10 6.04 -15.58
CA GLY A 312 -15.19 6.71 -14.86
C GLY A 312 -15.70 5.93 -13.64
N LEU A 313 -14.85 5.14 -12.98
CA LEU A 313 -15.26 4.27 -11.86
C LEU A 313 -15.51 5.01 -10.54
N ARG A 314 -15.13 6.28 -10.45
CA ARG A 314 -15.15 7.05 -9.21
C ARG A 314 -16.56 7.57 -8.91
N GLU A 315 -17.05 7.24 -7.73
CA GLU A 315 -18.35 7.67 -7.24
C GLU A 315 -18.30 9.10 -6.67
N ARG A 316 -19.47 9.73 -6.53
CA ARG A 316 -19.61 11.10 -5.98
C ARG A 316 -19.08 11.20 -4.56
N GLU A 317 -19.19 10.11 -3.81
CA GLU A 317 -18.76 9.92 -2.43
C GLU A 317 -17.23 9.75 -2.30
N GLY A 318 -16.51 9.77 -3.42
CA GLY A 318 -15.06 9.95 -3.48
C GLY A 318 -14.22 8.67 -3.58
N GLY A 319 -14.85 7.49 -3.49
CA GLY A 319 -14.22 6.18 -3.69
C GLY A 319 -14.65 5.48 -4.99
N VAL A 320 -14.49 4.16 -5.03
CA VAL A 320 -14.97 3.27 -6.09
C VAL A 320 -15.85 2.20 -5.47
N ALA A 321 -16.99 1.91 -6.09
CA ALA A 321 -17.93 0.91 -5.65
C ALA A 321 -17.41 -0.52 -5.92
N VAL A 322 -17.06 -1.26 -4.86
CA VAL A 322 -16.45 -2.59 -4.96
C VAL A 322 -17.13 -3.56 -4.00
N ALA A 323 -17.45 -4.77 -4.47
CA ALA A 323 -17.94 -5.86 -3.64
C ALA A 323 -17.22 -7.17 -4.00
N ASN A 324 -16.72 -7.89 -2.98
CA ASN A 324 -15.99 -9.15 -3.16
C ASN A 324 -14.82 -9.06 -4.17
N GLY A 325 -14.20 -7.88 -4.26
CA GLY A 325 -13.11 -7.60 -5.21
C GLY A 325 -13.56 -7.36 -6.65
N ALA A 326 -14.85 -7.32 -6.97
CA ALA A 326 -15.36 -6.92 -8.28
C ALA A 326 -15.85 -5.46 -8.23
N SER A 327 -15.61 -4.69 -9.29
CA SER A 327 -16.24 -3.39 -9.48
C SER A 327 -17.75 -3.57 -9.64
N LEU A 328 -18.53 -2.71 -8.98
CA LEU A 328 -19.98 -2.66 -9.15
C LEU A 328 -20.40 -1.82 -10.36
N THR A 329 -19.49 -1.02 -10.90
CA THR A 329 -19.76 -0.12 -12.03
C THR A 329 -19.14 -0.56 -13.34
N ASP A 330 -18.06 -1.34 -13.36
CA ASP A 330 -17.53 -1.91 -14.61
C ASP A 330 -17.28 -3.41 -14.46
N PRO A 331 -18.04 -4.27 -15.17
CA PRO A 331 -17.91 -5.71 -15.05
C PRO A 331 -16.51 -6.25 -15.39
N ARG A 332 -15.70 -5.50 -16.14
CA ARG A 332 -14.38 -5.94 -16.57
C ARG A 332 -13.29 -5.70 -15.53
N VAL A 333 -13.58 -4.95 -14.46
CA VAL A 333 -12.59 -4.48 -13.50
C VAL A 333 -12.75 -5.16 -12.15
N PHE A 334 -11.65 -5.71 -11.66
CA PHE A 334 -11.52 -6.30 -10.33
C PHE A 334 -10.45 -5.55 -9.52
N PHE A 335 -10.55 -5.61 -8.21
CA PHE A 335 -9.65 -4.97 -7.27
C PHE A 335 -9.12 -5.98 -6.26
N ALA A 336 -7.80 -6.09 -6.18
CA ALA A 336 -7.09 -6.92 -5.20
C ALA A 336 -6.19 -6.03 -4.33
N GLY A 337 -6.14 -6.27 -3.02
CA GLY A 337 -5.36 -5.39 -2.15
C GLY A 337 -6.00 -4.00 -1.94
N TYR A 338 -7.30 -3.88 -2.20
CA TYR A 338 -8.10 -2.66 -2.01
C TYR A 338 -9.12 -2.86 -0.87
N GLY A 339 -9.33 -1.81 -0.08
CA GLY A 339 -10.28 -1.81 1.04
C GLY A 339 -10.04 -2.97 2.01
N PRO A 340 -11.04 -3.85 2.25
CA PRO A 340 -10.93 -4.95 3.21
C PRO A 340 -9.83 -5.97 2.86
N THR A 341 -9.38 -5.99 1.60
CA THR A 341 -8.36 -6.92 1.10
C THR A 341 -6.94 -6.35 1.12
N ALA A 342 -6.76 -5.09 1.55
CA ALA A 342 -5.47 -4.39 1.50
C ALA A 342 -4.39 -4.94 2.45
N SER A 343 -4.80 -5.68 3.49
CA SER A 343 -3.84 -6.38 4.35
C SER A 343 -3.24 -7.60 3.65
N THR A 344 -2.04 -8.00 4.03
CA THR A 344 -1.38 -9.24 3.60
C THR A 344 -2.26 -10.49 3.85
N ILE A 345 -2.90 -10.60 5.01
CA ILE A 345 -3.88 -11.67 5.29
C ILE A 345 -5.07 -11.61 4.34
N GLY A 346 -5.64 -10.41 4.18
CA GLY A 346 -6.81 -10.16 3.34
C GLY A 346 -6.51 -10.50 1.87
N ALA A 347 -5.37 -10.05 1.36
CA ALA A 347 -4.89 -10.27 0.00
C ALA A 347 -4.74 -11.77 -0.33
N ASN A 348 -4.20 -12.56 0.61
CA ASN A 348 -4.02 -14.00 0.41
C ASN A 348 -5.36 -14.76 0.40
N ARG A 349 -6.29 -14.40 1.30
CA ARG A 349 -7.64 -15.00 1.31
C ARG A 349 -8.45 -14.57 0.09
N SER A 350 -8.38 -13.28 -0.28
CA SER A 350 -9.16 -12.74 -1.39
C SER A 350 -8.65 -13.17 -2.75
N GLY A 351 -7.35 -13.47 -2.89
CA GLY A 351 -6.73 -13.86 -4.15
C GLY A 351 -7.48 -15.02 -4.84
N ARG A 352 -7.87 -16.05 -4.08
CA ARG A 352 -8.64 -17.19 -4.61
C ARG A 352 -10.04 -16.79 -5.05
N THR A 353 -10.74 -15.99 -4.24
CA THR A 353 -12.10 -15.54 -4.51
C THR A 353 -12.15 -14.65 -5.76
N ILE A 354 -11.21 -13.70 -5.86
CA ILE A 354 -11.08 -12.81 -7.02
C ILE A 354 -10.74 -13.63 -8.26
N ALA A 355 -9.76 -14.54 -8.20
CA ALA A 355 -9.40 -15.37 -9.35
C ALA A 355 -10.58 -16.22 -9.86
N ARG A 356 -11.38 -16.80 -8.95
CA ARG A 356 -12.61 -17.53 -9.33
C ARG A 356 -13.64 -16.62 -9.98
N ALA A 357 -13.86 -15.42 -9.44
CA ALA A 357 -14.80 -14.45 -10.00
C ALA A 357 -14.36 -13.95 -11.38
N VAL A 358 -13.05 -13.78 -11.58
CA VAL A 358 -12.45 -13.44 -12.89
C VAL A 358 -12.69 -14.56 -13.90
N VAL A 359 -12.36 -15.81 -13.55
CA VAL A 359 -12.57 -16.96 -14.45
C VAL A 359 -14.05 -17.17 -14.78
N ALA A 360 -14.95 -17.03 -13.80
CA ALA A 360 -16.39 -17.11 -14.02
C ALA A 360 -16.94 -15.99 -14.91
N ARG A 361 -16.16 -14.93 -15.17
CA ARG A 361 -16.52 -13.82 -16.06
C ARG A 361 -15.91 -13.95 -17.46
N LEU A 362 -14.91 -14.82 -17.63
CA LEU A 362 -14.40 -15.12 -18.96
C LEU A 362 -15.47 -15.87 -19.76
N PRO A 363 -15.57 -15.63 -21.08
CA PRO A 363 -16.57 -16.23 -21.95
C PRO A 363 -16.37 -17.74 -22.14
#